data_AF-A0A9Q5CQB6-F1
#
_entry.id   AF-A0A9Q5CQB6-F1
#
_cell.length_a   1.000
_cell.length_b   1.000
_cell.length_c   1.000
_cell.angle_alpha   90.00
_cell.angle_beta   90.00
_cell.angle_gamma   90.00
#
_symmetry.space_group_name_H-M   'P 1'
#
loop_
_entity.id
_entity.type
_entity.pdbx_description
1 polymer ?
#
loop_
_entity_poly.entity_id
_entity_poly.type
_entity_poly.pdbx_seq_one_letter_code
_entity_poly.pdbx_strand_id
1 'polypeptide(L)' 'MGNKSVIVCMTLRNQTVVGEFESLADTMSVDFGVERKALFDVIFDDIRPYEEGNVYKFELKYM' A
#
# COMPACT_ATOMS: atom_id res chain seq x y z
N MET A 1 -1.67 -17.27 7.43
CA MET A 1 -1.51 -17.22 8.90
C MET A 1 -2.86 -17.55 9.57
N GLY A 2 -3.24 -18.84 9.59
CA GLY A 2 -4.63 -19.21 9.91
C GLY A 2 -5.64 -18.61 8.93
N ASN A 3 -6.90 -18.47 9.36
CA ASN A 3 -8.03 -17.91 8.60
C ASN A 3 -8.07 -16.36 8.61
N LYS A 4 -6.91 -15.70 8.67
CA LYS A 4 -6.81 -14.24 8.74
C LYS A 4 -6.22 -13.69 7.45
N SER A 5 -6.83 -12.62 6.94
CA SER A 5 -6.26 -11.86 5.83
C SER A 5 -4.96 -11.18 6.24
N VAL A 6 -3.99 -11.19 5.32
CA VAL A 6 -2.63 -10.67 5.49
C VAL A 6 -2.40 -9.56 4.47
N ILE A 7 -1.97 -8.40 4.97
CA ILE A 7 -1.53 -7.27 4.16
C ILE A 7 -0.03 -7.10 4.36
N VAL A 8 0.74 -7.10 3.27
CA VAL A 8 2.18 -6.84 3.31
C VAL A 8 2.42 -5.37 2.97
N CYS A 9 2.98 -4.61 3.92
CA CYS A 9 3.36 -3.21 3.74
C CYS A 9 4.88 -3.10 3.58
N MET A 10 5.33 -2.58 2.44
CA MET A 10 6.75 -2.48 2.12
C MET A 10 7.20 -1.03 1.95
N THR A 11 8.26 -0.66 2.66
CA THR A 11 8.99 0.58 2.40
C THR A 11 10.11 0.30 1.42
N LEU A 12 9.89 0.62 0.14
CA LEU A 12 10.88 0.45 -0.93
C LEU A 12 11.44 1.81 -1.36
N ARG A 13 12.72 1.86 -1.71
CA ARG A 13 13.32 3.06 -2.36
C ARG A 13 13.41 2.93 -3.88
N ASN A 14 13.35 1.70 -4.38
CA ASN A 14 13.54 1.36 -5.79
C ASN A 14 12.49 0.32 -6.20
N GLN A 15 12.32 0.14 -7.51
CA GLN A 15 11.52 -0.97 -8.05
C GLN A 15 12.14 -2.31 -7.62
N THR A 16 11.30 -3.21 -7.13
CA THR A 16 11.72 -4.51 -6.60
C THR A 16 10.79 -5.58 -7.15
N VAL A 17 11.34 -6.73 -7.54
CA VAL A 17 10.55 -7.91 -7.88
C VAL A 17 10.04 -8.55 -6.58
N VAL A 18 8.72 -8.66 -6.43
CA VAL A 18 8.06 -9.13 -5.20
C VAL A 18 7.30 -10.46 -5.36
N GLY A 19 7.53 -11.18 -6.46
CA GLY A 19 6.75 -12.39 -6.82
C GLY A 19 6.74 -13.50 -5.77
N GLU A 20 7.78 -13.60 -4.93
CA GLU A 20 7.82 -14.58 -3.83
C GLU A 20 6.77 -14.29 -2.74
N PHE A 21 6.38 -13.03 -2.57
CA PHE A 21 5.41 -12.59 -1.56
C PHE A 21 3.97 -12.54 -2.09
N GLU A 22 3.79 -12.46 -3.41
CA GLU A 22 2.46 -12.37 -4.05
C GLU A 22 1.54 -13.51 -3.65
N SER A 23 2.07 -14.73 -3.53
CA SER A 23 1.29 -15.92 -3.15
C SER A 23 0.96 -16.02 -1.65
N LEU A 24 1.60 -15.19 -0.82
CA LEU A 24 1.51 -15.25 0.64
C LEU A 24 0.67 -14.12 1.24
N ALA A 25 0.28 -13.14 0.43
CA ALA A 25 -0.45 -11.95 0.85
C ALA A 25 -1.79 -11.85 0.13
N ASP A 26 -2.84 -11.44 0.84
CA ASP A 26 -4.14 -11.13 0.23
C ASP A 26 -4.09 -9.78 -0.50
N THR A 27 -3.24 -8.86 -0.03
CA THR A 27 -2.94 -7.61 -0.71
C THR A 27 -1.58 -7.07 -0.28
N MET A 28 -1.03 -6.15 -1.08
CA MET A 28 0.27 -5.53 -0.82
C MET A 28 0.19 -4.01 -0.98
N SER A 29 0.99 -3.28 -0.19
CA SER A 29 1.19 -1.84 -0.31
C SER A 29 2.69 -1.50 -0.37
N VAL A 30 3.02 -0.45 -1.12
CA VAL A 30 4.37 0.11 -1.19
C VAL A 30 4.30 1.58 -0.85
N ASP A 31 4.97 1.99 0.23
CA ASP A 31 4.82 3.32 0.83
C ASP A 31 5.90 4.32 0.38
N PHE A 32 6.99 3.87 -0.25
CA PHE A 32 8.11 4.72 -0.68
C PHE A 32 8.67 5.70 0.38
N GLY A 33 8.51 5.38 1.66
CA GLY A 33 8.96 6.21 2.77
C GLY A 33 8.00 7.33 3.17
N VAL A 34 6.72 7.27 2.80
CA VAL A 34 5.71 8.20 3.34
C VAL A 34 5.51 8.00 4.85
N GLU A 35 4.87 8.97 5.49
CA GLU A 35 4.50 8.86 6.89
C GLU A 35 3.56 7.68 7.15
N ARG A 36 3.73 7.01 8.28
CA ARG A 36 2.88 5.87 8.69
C ARG A 36 1.40 6.25 8.75
N LYS A 37 1.08 7.51 9.07
CA LYS A 37 -0.30 8.00 9.10
C LYS A 37 -0.95 7.87 7.72
N ALA A 38 -0.30 8.40 6.69
CA ALA A 38 -0.77 8.30 5.31
C ALA A 38 -1.02 6.86 4.87
N LEU A 39 -0.12 5.94 5.23
CA LEU A 39 -0.30 4.51 4.95
C LEU A 39 -1.56 3.96 5.60
N PHE A 40 -1.83 4.30 6.86
CA PHE A 40 -3.02 3.84 7.56
C PHE A 40 -4.31 4.45 7.02
N ASP A 41 -4.33 5.74 6.67
CA ASP A 41 -5.55 6.33 6.13
C ASP A 41 -5.95 5.69 4.78
N VAL A 42 -4.97 5.23 3.99
CA VAL A 42 -5.23 4.45 2.76
C VAL A 42 -5.73 3.04 3.09
N ILE A 43 -5.08 2.33 4.03
CA ILE A 43 -5.46 0.94 4.38
C ILE A 43 -6.87 0.86 4.99
N PHE A 44 -7.26 1.86 5.79
CA PHE A 44 -8.55 1.88 6.49
C PHE A 44 -9.67 2.59 5.73
N ASP A 45 -9.48 2.93 4.45
CA ASP A 45 -10.45 3.65 3.59
C ASP A 45 -10.84 5.05 4.11
N ASP A 46 -9.99 5.67 4.94
CA ASP A 46 -10.15 7.08 5.34
C ASP A 46 -9.80 8.02 4.18
N ILE A 47 -8.99 7.56 3.22
CA ILE A 47 -8.67 8.25 1.97
C ILE A 47 -8.90 7.30 0.79
N ARG A 48 -9.85 7.64 -0.08
CA ARG A 48 -10.07 6.92 -1.33
C ARG A 48 -9.14 7.41 -2.43
N PRO A 49 -8.36 6.52 -3.07
CA PRO A 49 -7.69 6.87 -4.31
C PRO A 49 -8.70 7.29 -5.38
N TYR A 50 -8.31 8.21 -6.25
CA TYR A 50 -8.98 8.41 -7.53
C TYR A 50 -8.11 7.82 -8.65
N GLU A 51 -8.79 7.31 -9.69
CA GLU A 51 -8.13 6.72 -10.85
C GLU A 51 -7.68 7.83 -11.82
N GLU A 52 -6.39 7.82 -12.19
CA GLU A 52 -5.85 8.68 -13.23
C GLU A 52 -5.02 7.84 -14.22
N GLY A 53 -5.67 7.42 -15.31
CA GLY A 53 -5.06 6.49 -16.26
C GLY A 53 -4.91 5.09 -15.64
N ASN A 54 -3.70 4.52 -15.68
CA ASN A 54 -3.40 3.20 -15.09
C ASN A 54 -2.86 3.29 -13.65
N VAL A 55 -3.03 4.45 -12.99
CA VAL A 55 -2.45 4.73 -11.67
C VAL A 55 -3.55 5.24 -10.74
N TYR A 56 -3.59 4.70 -9.53
CA TYR A 56 -4.42 5.23 -8.44
C TYR A 56 -3.62 6.30 -7.70
N LYS A 57 -4.17 7.51 -7.60
CA LYS A 57 -3.55 8.65 -6.90
C LYS A 57 -4.35 9.02 -5.67
N PHE A 58 -3.64 9.55 -4.67
CA PHE A 58 -4.22 10.15 -3.47
C PHE A 58 -3.47 11.44 -3.15
N GLU A 59 -4.19 12.49 -2.78
CA GLU A 59 -3.60 13.70 -2.24
C GLU A 59 -3.52 13.59 -0.71
N LEU A 60 -2.29 13.44 -0.22
CA LEU A 60 -2.03 13.42 1.21
C LEU A 60 -1.92 14.87 1.71
N LYS A 61 -2.86 15.30 2.55
CA LYS A 61 -2.75 16.57 3.30
C LYS A 61 -1.92 16.35 4.57
N TYR A 62 -0.67 15.93 4.40
CA TYR A 62 0.28 15.85 5.51
C TYR A 62 1.36 16.90 5.29
N MET A 63 1.42 17.85 6.22
CA MET A 63 2.36 18.99 6.23
C MET A 63 3.71 18.56 6.76
#